data_AF-A0A7C6B5F1-F1
#
_entry.id   AF-A0A7C6B5F1-F1
#
_cell.length_a   1.000
_cell.length_b   1.000
_cell.length_c   1.000
_cell.angle_alpha   90.00
_cell.angle_beta   90.00
_cell.angle_gamma   90.00
#
_symmetry.space_group_name_H-M   'P 1'
#
loop_
_entity.id
_entity.type
_entity.pdbx_description
1 polymer ?
#
loop_
_entity_poly.entity_id
_entity_poly.type
_entity_poly.pdbx_seq_one_letter_code
_entity_poly.pdbx_strand_id
1 'polypeptide(L)'
;MTVRDWRWWTSCGLLAGSLLATRIKDIRPAERLARPLAAIPVEIAGWRGSDDPPLEPRIAQSLGASAYLSRTYRRGSRSASLFIAYYANPRAGETMHSPKHCLPGGGWEPIELSTVTVRTEHGLIGINKYVLYRAGEQSIVLYWYQTPERVIASEYLSKIYMVWDTLRGRSPASAIVRVAVPAPPEPLEEAAELCSSVMRELARCYRR
;
A
#
# COMPACT_ATOMS: atom_id res chain seq x y z
N MET A 1 52.18 -2.04 -19.40
CA MET A 1 50.75 -2.41 -19.31
C MET A 1 49.95 -1.12 -19.38
N THR A 2 49.24 -0.92 -20.49
CA THR A 2 48.68 0.39 -20.89
C THR A 2 47.27 0.55 -20.32
N VAL A 3 46.91 1.79 -19.97
CA VAL A 3 45.63 2.25 -19.38
C VAL A 3 44.36 1.72 -20.10
N ARG A 4 44.51 1.22 -21.33
CA ARG A 4 43.47 0.60 -22.13
C ARG A 4 42.92 -0.68 -21.47
N ASP A 5 43.78 -1.50 -20.86
CA ASP A 5 43.38 -2.82 -20.31
C ASP A 5 42.44 -2.68 -19.11
N TRP A 6 42.65 -1.66 -18.26
CA TRP A 6 41.82 -1.41 -17.08
C TRP A 6 40.35 -1.11 -17.43
N ARG A 7 40.12 -0.38 -18.54
CA ARG A 7 38.77 -0.02 -18.98
C ARG A 7 37.99 -1.24 -19.48
N TRP A 8 38.65 -2.22 -20.08
CA TRP A 8 38.02 -3.47 -20.52
C TRP A 8 37.65 -4.35 -19.34
N TRP A 9 38.50 -4.46 -18.32
CA TRP A 9 38.21 -5.22 -17.11
C TRP A 9 37.10 -4.58 -16.27
N THR A 10 37.05 -3.24 -16.17
CA THR A 10 35.95 -2.56 -15.46
C THR A 10 34.63 -2.67 -16.23
N SER A 11 34.64 -2.51 -17.56
CA SER A 11 33.43 -2.72 -18.37
C SER A 11 32.94 -4.16 -18.34
N CYS A 12 33.83 -5.16 -18.44
CA CYS A 12 33.48 -6.56 -18.31
C CYS A 12 32.99 -6.90 -16.88
N GLY A 13 33.60 -6.32 -15.86
CA GLY A 13 33.17 -6.46 -14.46
C GLY A 13 31.78 -5.86 -14.20
N LEU A 14 31.49 -4.68 -14.77
CA LEU A 14 30.17 -4.04 -14.68
C LEU A 14 29.10 -4.82 -15.45
N LEU A 15 29.43 -5.37 -16.63
CA LEU A 15 28.52 -6.20 -17.42
C LEU A 15 28.28 -7.58 -16.78
N ALA A 16 29.31 -8.22 -16.24
CA ALA A 16 29.18 -9.47 -15.50
C ALA A 16 28.41 -9.27 -14.19
N GLY A 17 28.67 -8.16 -13.48
CA GLY A 17 27.93 -7.77 -12.28
C GLY A 17 26.45 -7.48 -12.56
N SER A 18 26.14 -6.83 -13.69
CA SER A 18 24.76 -6.57 -14.09
C SER A 18 24.03 -7.84 -14.55
N LEU A 19 24.69 -8.75 -15.28
CA LEU A 19 24.16 -10.06 -15.66
C LEU A 19 23.93 -10.98 -14.45
N LEU A 20 24.80 -10.94 -13.44
CA LEU A 20 24.59 -11.69 -12.20
C LEU A 20 23.44 -11.09 -11.38
N ALA A 21 23.34 -9.76 -11.31
CA ALA A 21 22.24 -9.06 -10.66
C ALA A 21 20.88 -9.30 -11.34
N THR A 22 20.85 -9.47 -12.67
CA THR A 22 19.61 -9.80 -13.39
C THR A 22 19.18 -11.25 -13.17
N ARG A 23 20.12 -12.19 -12.97
CA ARG A 23 19.79 -13.59 -12.63
C ARG A 23 19.32 -13.77 -11.17
N ILE A 24 19.71 -12.88 -10.25
CA ILE A 24 19.24 -12.90 -8.85
C ILE A 24 17.78 -12.43 -8.72
N LYS A 25 17.24 -11.70 -9.71
CA LYS A 25 15.84 -11.24 -9.71
C LYS A 25 14.81 -12.38 -9.77
N ASP A 26 15.17 -13.54 -10.31
CA ASP A 26 14.23 -14.65 -10.54
C ASP A 26 14.16 -15.66 -9.37
N ILE A 27 14.93 -15.49 -8.29
CA ILE A 27 15.16 -16.55 -7.28
C ILE A 27 14.38 -16.34 -5.97
N ARG A 28 13.70 -15.20 -5.76
CA ARG A 28 12.96 -15.00 -4.51
C ARG A 28 11.49 -15.42 -4.66
N PRO A 29 11.05 -16.47 -3.95
CA PRO A 29 9.63 -16.78 -3.91
C PRO A 29 8.90 -15.57 -3.34
N ALA A 30 7.91 -15.08 -4.08
CA ALA A 30 7.04 -14.02 -3.61
C ALA A 30 6.51 -14.44 -2.24
N GLU A 31 6.71 -13.61 -1.21
CA GLU A 31 6.16 -13.93 0.09
C GLU A 31 4.65 -13.96 -0.07
N ARG A 32 4.03 -15.09 0.27
CA ARG A 32 2.57 -15.18 0.29
C ARG A 32 2.14 -14.74 1.68
N LEU A 33 1.03 -14.00 1.73
CA LEU A 33 0.37 -13.73 3.00
C LEU A 33 0.14 -15.06 3.73
N ALA A 34 0.47 -15.08 5.02
CA ALA A 34 0.21 -16.22 5.88
C ALA A 34 -1.30 -16.47 6.05
N ARG A 35 -2.10 -15.40 5.99
CA ARG A 35 -3.56 -15.45 5.99
C ARG A 35 -4.11 -14.58 4.85
N PRO A 36 -5.17 -15.00 4.14
CA PRO A 36 -5.76 -14.18 3.09
C PRO A 36 -6.26 -12.84 3.65
N LEU A 37 -6.32 -11.80 2.82
CA LEU A 37 -6.86 -10.49 3.25
C LEU A 37 -8.31 -10.59 3.73
N ALA A 38 -9.09 -11.55 3.20
CA ALA A 38 -10.44 -11.85 3.67
C ALA A 38 -10.51 -12.27 5.15
N ALA A 39 -9.40 -12.70 5.75
CA ALA A 39 -9.31 -13.02 7.18
C ALA A 39 -9.30 -11.77 8.09
N ILE A 40 -9.15 -10.57 7.52
CA ILE A 40 -9.40 -9.33 8.27
C ILE A 40 -10.85 -9.39 8.79
N PRO A 41 -11.10 -9.15 10.09
CA PRO A 41 -12.43 -9.34 10.66
C PRO A 41 -13.50 -8.47 10.00
N VAL A 42 -14.72 -9.00 9.91
CA VAL A 42 -15.89 -8.20 9.51
C VAL A 42 -16.32 -7.25 10.61
N GLU A 43 -15.93 -7.48 11.87
CA GLU A 43 -16.16 -6.55 12.97
C GLU A 43 -14.84 -6.00 13.53
N ILE A 44 -14.65 -4.68 13.45
CA ILE A 44 -13.40 -4.01 13.87
C ILE A 44 -13.75 -2.70 14.57
N ALA A 45 -13.29 -2.50 15.81
CA ALA A 45 -13.48 -1.24 16.55
C ALA A 45 -14.95 -0.72 16.56
N GLY A 46 -15.91 -1.65 16.69
CA GLY A 46 -17.35 -1.35 16.67
C GLY A 46 -17.94 -1.07 15.28
N TRP A 47 -17.14 -1.17 14.22
CA TRP A 47 -17.60 -1.12 12.84
C TRP A 47 -17.97 -2.52 12.35
N ARG A 48 -19.08 -2.64 11.62
CA ARG A 48 -19.49 -3.86 10.93
C ARG A 48 -19.28 -3.72 9.43
N GLY A 49 -18.50 -4.64 8.87
CA GLY A 49 -18.07 -4.68 7.48
C GLY A 49 -18.92 -5.62 6.64
N SER A 50 -19.10 -5.24 5.38
CA SER A 50 -19.60 -6.08 4.29
C SER A 50 -18.61 -6.02 3.14
N ASP A 51 -18.19 -7.17 2.64
CA ASP A 51 -17.36 -7.22 1.43
C ASP A 51 -18.12 -6.61 0.26
N ASP A 52 -17.42 -5.77 -0.51
CA ASP A 52 -17.97 -5.20 -1.73
C ASP A 52 -17.88 -6.25 -2.86
N PRO A 53 -18.67 -6.11 -3.93
CA PRO A 53 -18.53 -6.95 -5.11
C PRO A 53 -17.08 -6.96 -5.63
N PRO A 54 -16.60 -8.09 -6.18
CA PRO A 54 -15.29 -8.16 -6.79
C PRO A 54 -15.11 -7.08 -7.86
N LEU A 55 -13.88 -6.58 -7.99
CA LEU A 55 -13.54 -5.65 -9.07
C LEU A 55 -13.81 -6.30 -10.43
N GLU A 56 -14.27 -5.50 -11.38
CA GLU A 56 -14.40 -5.93 -12.77
C GLU A 56 -13.06 -6.50 -13.27
N PRO A 57 -13.03 -7.61 -14.04
CA PRO A 57 -11.80 -8.29 -14.42
C PRO A 57 -10.74 -7.37 -15.05
N ARG A 58 -11.16 -6.40 -15.86
CA ARG A 58 -10.25 -5.41 -16.48
C ARG A 58 -9.59 -4.50 -15.42
N ILE A 59 -10.36 -4.05 -14.43
CA ILE A 59 -9.85 -3.21 -13.33
C ILE A 59 -8.91 -4.02 -12.46
N ALA A 60 -9.29 -5.25 -12.10
CA ALA A 60 -8.43 -6.16 -11.32
C ALA A 60 -7.10 -6.46 -12.03
N GLN A 61 -7.15 -6.67 -13.35
CA GLN A 61 -5.96 -6.89 -14.17
C GLN A 61 -5.07 -5.64 -14.22
N SER A 62 -5.65 -4.45 -14.42
CA SER A 62 -4.91 -3.18 -14.41
C SER A 62 -4.33 -2.84 -13.04
N LEU A 63 -4.99 -3.25 -11.95
CA LEU A 63 -4.49 -3.10 -10.60
C LEU A 63 -3.23 -3.95 -10.38
N GLY A 64 -3.16 -5.15 -10.96
CA GLY A 64 -1.99 -6.02 -10.91
C GLY A 64 -1.66 -6.54 -9.50
N ALA A 65 -2.56 -6.37 -8.53
CA ALA A 65 -2.36 -6.83 -7.16
C ALA A 65 -2.40 -8.36 -7.07
N SER A 66 -1.51 -8.94 -6.27
CA SER A 66 -1.49 -10.37 -5.96
C SER A 66 -2.71 -10.80 -5.14
N ALA A 67 -3.23 -9.90 -4.31
CA ALA A 67 -4.51 -10.04 -3.62
C ALA A 67 -5.09 -8.65 -3.33
N TYR A 68 -6.40 -8.54 -3.21
CA TYR A 68 -7.03 -7.31 -2.75
C TYR A 68 -8.22 -7.60 -1.83
N LEU A 69 -8.62 -6.58 -1.07
CA LEU A 69 -9.85 -6.56 -0.28
C LEU A 69 -10.56 -5.23 -0.53
N SER A 70 -11.83 -5.28 -0.87
CA SER A 70 -12.74 -4.12 -0.85
C SER A 70 -13.85 -4.41 0.13
N ARG A 71 -14.02 -3.55 1.14
CA ARG A 71 -15.01 -3.74 2.19
C ARG A 71 -15.54 -2.41 2.67
N THR A 72 -16.86 -2.31 2.78
CA THR A 72 -17.53 -1.17 3.40
C THR A 72 -17.84 -1.48 4.86
N TYR A 73 -17.28 -0.69 5.77
CA TYR A 73 -17.58 -0.69 7.21
C TYR A 73 -18.67 0.32 7.53
N ARG A 74 -19.61 -0.05 8.42
CA ARG A 74 -20.65 0.84 8.94
C ARG A 74 -20.69 0.84 10.46
N ARG A 75 -20.97 2.01 11.05
CA ARG A 75 -21.16 2.21 12.49
C ARG A 75 -22.24 3.26 12.72
N GLY A 76 -23.45 2.82 13.04
CA GLY A 76 -24.63 3.71 13.06
C GLY A 76 -24.91 4.26 11.65
N SER A 77 -25.00 5.59 11.53
CA SER A 77 -25.17 6.28 10.23
C SER A 77 -23.87 6.50 9.47
N ARG A 78 -22.71 6.14 10.05
CA ARG A 78 -21.38 6.38 9.48
C ARG A 78 -20.92 5.23 8.60
N SER A 79 -20.08 5.52 7.61
CA SER A 79 -19.55 4.54 6.69
C SER A 79 -18.11 4.82 6.25
N ALA A 80 -17.29 3.78 6.24
CA ALA A 80 -15.91 3.84 5.78
C ALA A 80 -15.64 2.76 4.73
N SER A 81 -15.14 3.14 3.56
CA SER A 81 -14.71 2.21 2.51
C SER A 81 -13.24 1.84 2.72
N LEU A 82 -12.96 0.58 3.06
CA LEU A 82 -11.63 0.00 3.10
C LEU A 82 -11.28 -0.59 1.73
N PHE A 83 -10.10 -0.26 1.24
CA PHE A 83 -9.48 -0.95 0.12
C PHE A 83 -8.02 -1.29 0.45
N ILE A 84 -7.65 -2.55 0.24
CA ILE A 84 -6.28 -3.05 0.40
C ILE A 84 -5.87 -3.69 -0.92
N ALA A 85 -4.74 -3.28 -1.48
CA ALA A 85 -4.10 -3.97 -2.59
C ALA A 85 -2.72 -4.46 -2.16
N TYR A 86 -2.52 -5.76 -2.20
CA TYR A 86 -1.31 -6.45 -1.79
C TYR A 86 -0.49 -6.93 -2.99
N TYR A 87 0.81 -6.71 -2.93
CA TYR A 87 1.77 -7.08 -3.96
C TYR A 87 2.84 -7.97 -3.34
N ALA A 88 2.87 -9.23 -3.75
CA ALA A 88 3.85 -10.20 -3.26
C ALA A 88 5.25 -9.97 -3.85
N ASN A 89 5.31 -9.42 -5.06
CA ASN A 89 6.53 -9.01 -5.76
C ASN A 89 6.26 -7.71 -6.53
N PRO A 90 6.24 -6.55 -5.86
CA PRO A 90 6.10 -5.28 -6.56
C PRO A 90 7.29 -5.10 -7.53
N ARG A 91 7.01 -5.03 -8.83
CA ARG A 91 8.07 -4.86 -9.84
C ARG A 91 8.54 -3.41 -9.85
N ALA A 92 9.84 -3.22 -10.06
CA ALA A 92 10.39 -1.90 -10.39
C ALA A 92 9.77 -1.44 -11.72
N GLY A 93 8.84 -0.48 -11.66
CA GLY A 93 8.08 0.05 -12.82
C GLY A 93 6.58 -0.26 -12.81
N GLU A 94 6.13 -1.28 -12.06
CA GLU A 94 4.71 -1.44 -11.72
C GLU A 94 4.43 -0.54 -10.52
N THR A 95 3.91 0.64 -10.78
CA THR A 95 3.69 1.63 -9.73
C THR A 95 2.45 1.27 -8.94
N MET A 96 2.63 0.90 -7.67
CA MET A 96 1.60 1.10 -6.65
C MET A 96 1.31 2.60 -6.60
N HIS A 97 0.35 3.04 -7.42
CA HIS A 97 0.03 4.45 -7.52
C HIS A 97 -0.74 4.86 -6.28
N SER A 98 -0.30 5.95 -5.65
CA SER A 98 -1.11 6.59 -4.63
C SER A 98 -2.48 6.99 -5.19
N PRO A 99 -3.53 7.07 -4.36
CA PRO A 99 -4.86 7.47 -4.81
C PRO A 99 -4.90 8.83 -5.52
N LYS A 100 -3.85 9.64 -5.36
CA LYS A 100 -3.60 10.90 -6.09
C LYS A 100 -3.63 10.76 -7.61
N HIS A 101 -3.22 9.60 -8.12
CA HIS A 101 -3.14 9.39 -9.57
C HIS A 101 -4.40 8.74 -10.15
N CYS A 102 -5.22 8.08 -9.31
CA CYS A 102 -6.42 7.37 -9.77
C CYS A 102 -7.71 8.19 -9.58
N LEU A 103 -7.80 8.96 -8.50
CA LEU A 103 -9.05 9.63 -8.11
C LEU A 103 -9.42 10.84 -8.99
N PRO A 104 -8.47 11.65 -9.51
CA PRO A 104 -8.80 12.71 -10.46
C PRO A 104 -9.49 12.21 -11.74
N GLY A 105 -9.18 10.98 -12.18
CA GLY A 105 -9.83 10.36 -13.35
C GLY A 105 -11.30 9.99 -13.14
N GLY A 106 -11.77 9.93 -11.88
CA GLY A 106 -13.16 9.62 -11.53
C GLY A 106 -14.04 10.85 -11.25
N GLY A 107 -13.57 12.05 -11.62
CA GLY A 107 -14.26 13.31 -11.38
C GLY A 107 -14.13 13.86 -9.95
N TRP A 108 -13.22 13.32 -9.15
CA TRP A 108 -12.90 13.85 -7.81
C TRP A 108 -11.77 14.86 -7.89
N GLU A 109 -12.00 16.07 -7.39
CA GLU A 109 -11.03 17.15 -7.36
C GLU A 109 -10.31 17.21 -5.99
N PRO A 110 -8.97 17.36 -5.98
CA PRO A 110 -8.23 17.54 -4.74
C PRO A 110 -8.49 18.89 -4.09
N ILE A 111 -8.87 18.89 -2.82
CA ILE A 111 -8.95 20.11 -1.99
C ILE A 111 -7.71 20.25 -1.12
N GLU A 112 -7.32 19.20 -0.41
CA GLU A 112 -6.26 19.26 0.59
C GLU A 112 -5.45 17.96 0.60
N LEU A 113 -4.13 18.09 0.68
CA LEU A 113 -3.24 16.99 0.95
C LEU A 113 -2.41 17.32 2.19
N SER A 114 -2.56 16.51 3.23
CA SER A 114 -1.81 16.66 4.48
C SER A 114 -1.49 15.30 5.10
N THR A 115 -0.94 15.30 6.31
CA THR A 115 -0.66 14.09 7.08
C THR A 115 -1.44 14.14 8.38
N VAL A 116 -1.96 13.00 8.82
CA VAL A 116 -2.58 12.84 10.15
C VAL A 116 -1.82 11.80 10.93
N THR A 117 -1.81 11.93 12.25
CA THR A 117 -1.15 10.99 13.14
C THR A 117 -2.16 9.99 13.69
N VAL A 118 -1.88 8.71 13.53
CA VAL A 118 -2.65 7.61 14.08
C VAL A 118 -1.88 6.98 15.23
N ARG A 119 -2.55 6.78 16.37
CA ARG A 119 -1.97 6.08 17.51
C ARG A 119 -2.08 4.58 17.30
N THR A 120 -0.93 3.90 17.35
CA THR A 120 -0.80 2.45 17.18
C THR A 120 -0.10 1.85 18.40
N GLU A 121 -0.04 0.51 18.45
CA GLU A 121 0.73 -0.22 19.46
C GLU A 121 2.24 0.05 19.41
N HIS A 122 2.74 0.52 18.26
CA HIS A 122 4.15 0.87 18.04
C HIS A 122 4.43 2.38 18.18
N GLY A 123 3.45 3.15 18.67
CA GLY A 123 3.55 4.60 18.84
C GLY A 123 2.73 5.39 17.82
N LEU A 124 3.09 6.65 17.66
CA LEU A 124 2.42 7.59 16.76
C LEU A 124 2.96 7.43 15.33
N ILE A 125 2.08 7.14 14.37
CA ILE A 125 2.43 6.93 12.98
C ILE A 125 1.71 7.96 12.11
N GLY A 126 2.46 8.70 11.29
CA GLY A 126 1.88 9.57 10.27
C GLY A 126 1.34 8.77 9.09
N ILE A 127 0.15 9.12 8.60
CA ILE A 127 -0.43 8.63 7.33
C ILE A 127 -0.95 9.80 6.50
N ASN A 128 -1.11 9.59 5.20
CA ASN A 128 -1.59 10.67 4.32
C ASN A 128 -3.09 10.87 4.50
N LYS A 129 -3.52 12.13 4.53
CA LYS A 129 -4.90 12.58 4.43
C LYS A 129 -5.08 13.31 3.11
N TYR A 130 -6.09 12.91 2.35
CA TYR A 130 -6.40 13.50 1.07
C TYR A 130 -7.89 13.83 1.02
N VAL A 131 -8.21 15.12 0.99
CA VAL A 131 -9.58 15.63 0.94
C VAL A 131 -9.95 15.85 -0.52
N LEU A 132 -11.06 15.24 -0.92
CA LEU A 132 -11.56 15.23 -2.29
C LEU A 132 -12.95 15.84 -2.34
N TYR A 133 -13.28 16.44 -3.47
CA TYR A 133 -14.59 17.02 -3.77
C TYR A 133 -15.16 16.48 -5.07
N ARG A 134 -16.46 16.22 -5.10
CA ARG A 134 -17.18 15.91 -6.34
C ARG A 134 -18.64 16.32 -6.20
N ALA A 135 -19.09 17.23 -7.07
CA ALA A 135 -20.50 17.58 -7.23
C ALA A 135 -21.25 17.90 -5.91
N GLY A 136 -20.61 18.63 -4.98
CA GLY A 136 -21.21 19.00 -3.69
C GLY A 136 -20.89 18.05 -2.54
N GLU A 137 -20.29 16.89 -2.82
CA GLU A 137 -19.87 15.92 -1.81
C GLU A 137 -18.38 16.03 -1.54
N GLN A 138 -17.99 15.89 -0.27
CA GLN A 138 -16.59 15.77 0.13
C GLN A 138 -16.30 14.33 0.59
N SER A 139 -15.06 13.87 0.38
CA SER A 139 -14.57 12.62 0.95
C SER A 139 -13.16 12.81 1.49
N ILE A 140 -12.93 12.28 2.70
CA ILE A 140 -11.60 12.22 3.29
C ILE A 140 -11.04 10.82 3.03
N VAL A 141 -9.89 10.77 2.38
CA VAL A 141 -9.16 9.54 2.08
C VAL A 141 -7.89 9.49 2.92
N LEU A 142 -7.83 8.52 3.83
CA LEU A 142 -6.64 8.16 4.58
C LEU A 142 -5.93 7.01 3.88
N TYR A 143 -4.63 7.13 3.65
CA TYR A 143 -3.89 6.06 2.99
C TYR A 143 -2.43 5.96 3.41
N TRP A 144 -1.91 4.72 3.39
CA TRP A 144 -0.54 4.38 3.73
C TRP A 144 -0.06 3.13 2.97
N TYR A 145 1.24 2.90 3.02
CA TYR A 145 1.88 1.67 2.57
C TYR A 145 2.28 0.84 3.78
N GLN A 146 2.14 -0.48 3.69
CA GLN A 146 2.46 -1.38 4.79
C GLN A 146 3.19 -2.61 4.30
N THR A 147 4.36 -2.87 4.89
CA THR A 147 5.12 -4.12 4.72
C THR A 147 4.99 -4.97 5.98
N PRO A 148 5.56 -6.19 6.05
CA PRO A 148 5.60 -6.95 7.29
C PRO A 148 6.24 -6.17 8.46
N GLU A 149 7.15 -5.24 8.15
CA GLU A 149 8.02 -4.60 9.14
C GLU A 149 7.64 -3.17 9.50
N ARG A 150 6.84 -2.50 8.66
CA ARG A 150 6.63 -1.05 8.80
C ARG A 150 5.37 -0.53 8.12
N VAL A 151 4.83 0.53 8.70
CA VAL A 151 3.83 1.41 8.10
C VAL A 151 4.54 2.66 7.59
N ILE A 152 4.24 3.08 6.36
CA ILE A 152 4.95 4.13 5.64
C ILE A 152 3.92 5.07 5.00
N ALA A 153 3.96 6.37 5.31
CA ALA A 153 3.13 7.36 4.61
C ALA A 153 3.63 7.63 3.19
N SER A 154 4.94 7.84 3.03
CA SER A 154 5.50 8.31 1.76
C SER A 154 5.63 7.20 0.72
N GLU A 155 5.07 7.41 -0.46
CA GLU A 155 5.27 6.54 -1.63
C GLU A 155 6.75 6.41 -2.00
N TYR A 156 7.49 7.52 -1.92
CA TYR A 156 8.92 7.53 -2.23
C TYR A 156 9.71 6.68 -1.23
N LEU A 157 9.42 6.81 0.07
CA LEU A 157 10.04 5.97 1.09
C LEU A 157 9.66 4.50 0.92
N SER A 158 8.41 4.20 0.53
CA SER A 158 7.99 2.83 0.24
C SER A 158 8.83 2.20 -0.87
N LYS A 159 9.11 2.95 -1.96
CA LYS A 159 10.00 2.49 -3.04
C LYS A 159 11.45 2.31 -2.58
N ILE A 160 11.99 3.23 -1.78
CA ILE A 160 13.34 3.09 -1.20
C ILE A 160 13.42 1.82 -0.35
N TYR A 161 12.44 1.62 0.53
CA TYR A 161 12.40 0.49 1.44
C TYR A 161 12.27 -0.84 0.71
N MET A 162 11.49 -0.90 -0.38
CA MET A 162 11.43 -2.07 -1.25
C MET A 162 12.81 -2.44 -1.80
N VAL A 163 13.57 -1.46 -2.32
CA VAL A 163 14.94 -1.70 -2.81
C VAL A 163 15.86 -2.14 -1.67
N TRP A 164 15.78 -1.46 -0.53
CA TRP A 164 16.58 -1.74 0.67
C TRP A 164 16.36 -3.13 1.26
N ASP A 165 15.11 -3.58 1.35
CA ASP A 165 14.73 -4.90 1.83
C ASP A 165 15.18 -5.97 0.81
N THR A 166 15.03 -5.70 -0.48
CA THR A 166 15.55 -6.58 -1.55
C THR A 166 17.06 -6.75 -1.42
N LEU A 167 17.83 -5.68 -1.22
CA LEU A 167 19.29 -5.77 -1.04
C LEU A 167 19.68 -6.55 0.23
N ARG A 168 18.85 -6.54 1.27
CA ARG A 168 19.07 -7.27 2.54
C ARG A 168 18.69 -8.74 2.56
N GLY A 169 18.21 -9.29 1.44
CA GLY A 169 17.67 -10.66 1.47
C GLY A 169 16.25 -10.76 2.01
N ARG A 170 15.59 -9.63 2.32
CA ARG A 170 14.21 -9.61 2.82
C ARG A 170 13.20 -9.60 1.66
N SER A 171 11.96 -9.91 1.99
CA SER A 171 10.84 -9.84 1.06
C SER A 171 10.52 -8.39 0.69
N PRO A 172 10.30 -8.07 -0.60
CA PRO A 172 9.83 -6.76 -1.03
C PRO A 172 8.30 -6.60 -0.92
N ALA A 173 7.60 -7.60 -0.38
CA ALA A 173 6.14 -7.60 -0.37
C ALA A 173 5.57 -6.43 0.43
N SER A 174 4.52 -5.82 -0.13
CA SER A 174 3.88 -4.65 0.46
C SER A 174 2.43 -4.52 0.04
N ALA A 175 1.66 -3.80 0.85
CA ALA A 175 0.30 -3.41 0.54
C ALA A 175 0.17 -1.89 0.52
N ILE A 176 -0.73 -1.38 -0.33
CA ILE A 176 -1.30 -0.05 -0.19
C ILE A 176 -2.69 -0.19 0.45
N VAL A 177 -2.95 0.63 1.46
CA VAL A 177 -4.22 0.63 2.19
C VAL A 177 -4.86 2.00 2.06
N ARG A 178 -6.17 2.01 1.81
CA ARG A 178 -6.99 3.20 1.68
C ARG A 178 -8.25 3.04 2.54
N VAL A 179 -8.52 4.04 3.36
CA VAL A 179 -9.78 4.20 4.09
C VAL A 179 -10.41 5.51 3.62
N ALA A 180 -11.59 5.44 3.01
CA ALA A 180 -12.32 6.62 2.55
C ALA A 180 -13.61 6.79 3.34
N VAL A 181 -13.86 8.01 3.81
CA VAL A 181 -15.07 8.38 4.56
C VAL A 181 -15.74 9.60 3.90
N PRO A 182 -17.08 9.70 3.89
CA PRO A 182 -17.78 10.92 3.49
C PRO A 182 -17.49 12.10 4.43
N ALA A 183 -17.54 13.33 3.92
CA ALA A 183 -17.46 14.57 4.68
C ALA A 183 -18.64 15.49 4.32
N PRO A 184 -19.17 16.32 5.25
CA PRO A 184 -18.66 16.66 6.61
C PRO A 184 -19.50 16.09 7.79
N PRO A 185 -18.98 16.11 9.04
CA PRO A 185 -17.78 15.44 9.54
C PRO A 185 -18.13 14.06 10.16
N GLU A 186 -17.58 12.98 9.61
CA GLU A 186 -17.23 11.85 10.47
C GLU A 186 -16.05 12.29 11.36
N PRO A 187 -16.01 11.96 12.67
CA PRO A 187 -14.88 12.35 13.48
C PRO A 187 -13.63 11.65 12.94
N LEU A 188 -12.65 12.43 12.48
CA LEU A 188 -11.36 11.94 11.98
C LEU A 188 -10.71 10.96 12.96
N GLU A 189 -10.98 11.13 14.25
CA GLU A 189 -10.61 10.22 15.34
C GLU A 189 -11.13 8.79 15.12
N GLU A 190 -12.39 8.63 14.74
CA GLU A 190 -13.00 7.31 14.51
C GLU A 190 -12.43 6.62 13.27
N ALA A 191 -12.20 7.40 12.21
CA ALA A 191 -11.50 6.92 11.03
C ALA A 191 -10.05 6.52 11.36
N ALA A 192 -9.38 7.27 12.24
CA ALA A 192 -8.03 6.96 12.72
C ALA A 192 -8.00 5.69 13.59
N GLU A 193 -9.00 5.47 14.45
CA GLU A 193 -9.16 4.22 15.22
C GLU A 193 -9.35 3.00 14.30
N LEU A 194 -10.18 3.15 13.26
CA LEU A 194 -10.34 2.13 12.24
C LEU A 194 -9.02 1.87 11.51
N CYS A 195 -8.28 2.92 11.12
CA CYS A 195 -6.96 2.78 10.49
C CYS A 195 -5.98 2.02 11.39
N SER A 196 -5.89 2.37 12.67
CA SER A 196 -5.03 1.68 13.65
C SER A 196 -5.36 0.19 13.77
N SER A 197 -6.67 -0.12 13.78
CA SER A 197 -7.14 -1.50 13.86
C SER A 197 -6.85 -2.28 12.56
N VAL A 198 -7.06 -1.67 11.40
CA VAL A 198 -6.72 -2.26 10.09
C VAL A 198 -5.22 -2.51 9.97
N MET A 199 -4.36 -1.58 10.43
CA MET A 199 -2.91 -1.77 10.44
C MET A 199 -2.52 -3.04 11.21
N ARG A 200 -3.13 -3.24 12.39
CA ARG A 200 -2.89 -4.42 13.23
C ARG A 200 -3.36 -5.71 12.57
N GLU A 201 -4.58 -5.73 12.03
CA GLU A 201 -5.11 -6.94 11.38
C GLU A 201 -4.37 -7.28 10.09
N LEU A 202 -3.96 -6.28 9.31
CA LEU A 202 -3.10 -6.50 8.15
C LEU A 202 -1.72 -7.03 8.54
N ALA A 203 -1.14 -6.59 9.65
CA ALA A 203 0.11 -7.16 10.17
C ALA A 203 -0.04 -8.65 10.50
N ARG A 204 -1.22 -9.09 10.96
CA ARG A 204 -1.51 -10.52 11.20
C ARG A 204 -1.67 -11.33 9.91
N CYS A 205 -2.03 -10.71 8.79
CA CYS A 205 -2.03 -11.38 7.49
C CYS A 205 -0.60 -11.71 7.01
N TYR A 206 0.40 -10.92 7.44
CA TYR A 206 1.81 -11.18 7.14
C TYR A 206 2.43 -12.27 8.03
N ARG A 207 2.05 -12.36 9.30
CA ARG A 207 2.65 -13.29 10.27
C ARG A 207 2.07 -14.70 10.14
N ARG A 208 2.94 -15.71 10.10
CA ARG A 208 2.57 -17.13 10.24
C ARG A 208 2.17 -17.45 11.67
#